data_AF-A0A1I6QL91-F1
#
_entry.id   AF-A0A1I6QL91-F1
#
_cell.length_a   1.000
_cell.length_b   1.000
_cell.length_c   1.000
_cell.angle_alpha   90.00
_cell.angle_beta   90.00
_cell.angle_gamma   90.00
#
_symmetry.space_group_name_H-M   'P 1'
#
loop_
_entity.id
_entity.type
_entity.pdbx_description
1 polymer ?
#
loop_
_entity_poly.entity_id
_entity_poly.type
_entity_poly.pdbx_seq_one_letter_code
_entity_poly.pdbx_strand_id
1 'polypeptide(L)'
;MQRLVCFAIMISLLMVSGCSMLMDSSPKNAAQNDRDQHVKKSSKKQPALLKVEVPDELIGLNVLAGPGKYNGDTYDVNQVKKEVDHFPKNLTAEQYLVKFLALIGEDYRPYIKLNNDFNTLARQNDQEPGGIRSAKLPQGKKVNVEVLFDSSGSMAGKVEGGVKMDLAKQAVEKFSSQLPSDVNVALRVYGHKGSNSKSQKEISCKSTDVVYSFGPYQDKKFQQSLNKFHPAGWTPLADSIRAAAKDLEEENGDNVENIIYVVSDGEETCGGDPVAEARKLNGSNTDTIINIVGFDVDNAGQRALKKVADAGGGKYSKVNSKEALNEYFEGEKARLISEWEKWESRNVEDSYQTESEKINALESNEKKMVDLAELEERRIRGYTEYMESKGWDDRVTIDIRSINSLRGIDLRNYARNTGIELRNEVRNHELDRRNETREKALNKRNKLRE
;
A
#
# COMPACT_ATOMS: atom_id res chain seq x y z
N MET A 1 7.00 -33.70 50.73
CA MET A 1 6.18 -33.27 51.89
C MET A 1 6.03 -31.76 51.78
N GLN A 2 4.88 -31.26 51.31
CA GLN A 2 3.80 -30.64 52.13
C GLN A 2 4.29 -29.35 52.82
N ARG A 3 3.69 -28.15 52.78
CA ARG A 3 2.38 -27.55 52.39
C ARG A 3 2.64 -26.02 52.26
N LEU A 4 2.10 -25.26 51.29
CA LEU A 4 0.73 -24.70 51.15
C LEU A 4 0.44 -23.47 52.07
N VAL A 5 -0.32 -22.49 51.53
CA VAL A 5 -1.10 -21.39 52.20
C VAL A 5 -0.37 -20.02 52.29
N CYS A 6 -0.87 -18.82 51.90
CA CYS A 6 -2.18 -18.35 51.43
C CYS A 6 -2.12 -17.02 50.62
N PHE A 7 -3.19 -16.81 49.86
CA PHE A 7 -3.66 -15.61 49.14
C PHE A 7 -3.99 -14.41 50.04
N ALA A 8 -3.82 -13.18 49.52
CA ALA A 8 -4.72 -12.05 49.78
C ALA A 8 -4.65 -11.03 48.62
N ILE A 9 -5.72 -10.99 47.83
CA ILE A 9 -6.00 -10.00 46.77
C ILE A 9 -6.74 -8.83 47.42
N MET A 10 -6.28 -7.59 47.24
CA MET A 10 -7.04 -6.39 47.60
C MET A 10 -7.46 -5.64 46.33
N ILE A 11 -8.75 -5.74 46.00
CA ILE A 11 -9.45 -4.97 44.96
C ILE A 11 -9.87 -3.64 45.59
N SER A 12 -9.51 -2.52 44.96
CA SER A 12 -10.07 -1.19 45.28
C SER A 12 -10.77 -0.61 44.05
N LEU A 13 -12.10 -0.65 44.09
CA LEU A 13 -13.03 0.13 43.27
C LEU A 13 -13.04 1.59 43.77
N LEU A 14 -12.90 2.55 42.87
CA LEU A 14 -13.35 3.93 43.08
C LEU A 14 -14.20 4.37 41.89
N MET A 15 -15.51 4.33 42.10
CA MET A 15 -16.53 5.04 41.32
C MET A 15 -16.62 6.46 41.85
N VAL A 16 -16.53 7.47 40.98
CA VAL A 16 -17.05 8.81 41.28
C VAL A 16 -17.97 9.24 40.15
N SER A 17 -19.23 9.41 40.52
CA SER A 17 -20.29 10.08 39.77
C SER A 17 -20.36 11.54 40.23
N GLY A 18 -20.61 12.46 39.30
CA GLY A 18 -20.76 13.89 39.61
C GLY A 18 -21.48 14.66 38.49
N CYS A 19 -22.55 15.37 38.87
CA CYS A 19 -23.57 15.99 38.03
C CYS A 19 -23.19 17.34 37.38
N SER A 20 -23.77 17.56 36.20
CA SER A 20 -24.55 18.71 35.69
C SER A 20 -24.42 20.15 36.24
N MET A 21 -24.36 21.07 35.25
CA MET A 21 -24.86 22.46 35.15
C MET A 21 -24.13 23.61 35.87
N LEU A 22 -23.73 24.62 35.07
CA LEU A 22 -23.90 26.06 35.33
C LEU A 22 -23.83 26.88 34.01
N MET A 23 -24.66 27.93 33.94
CA MET A 23 -24.77 29.02 32.94
C MET A 23 -23.51 29.93 33.00
N ASP A 24 -23.22 30.97 32.19
CA ASP A 24 -23.98 31.90 31.35
C ASP A 24 -22.98 32.76 30.52
N SER A 25 -23.51 33.57 29.60
CA SER A 25 -23.05 34.90 29.14
C SER A 25 -22.52 35.10 27.69
N SER A 26 -23.25 36.01 27.03
CA SER A 26 -23.26 36.59 25.67
C SER A 26 -22.06 37.55 25.38
N PRO A 27 -21.88 38.22 24.20
CA PRO A 27 -22.94 38.83 23.36
C PRO A 27 -22.81 38.88 21.83
N LYS A 28 -23.97 39.27 21.27
CA LYS A 28 -24.37 39.68 19.92
C LYS A 28 -23.44 40.69 19.25
N ASN A 29 -23.40 40.64 17.90
CA ASN A 29 -23.50 41.85 17.09
C ASN A 29 -24.44 41.61 15.90
N ALA A 30 -25.42 42.51 15.79
CA ALA A 30 -26.45 42.55 14.78
C ALA A 30 -26.04 43.52 13.67
N ALA A 31 -26.36 43.17 12.43
CA ALA A 31 -26.61 44.14 11.37
C ALA A 31 -27.87 43.68 10.63
N GLN A 32 -28.98 44.37 10.89
CA GLN A 32 -30.18 44.33 10.07
C GLN A 32 -29.92 45.06 8.76
N ASN A 33 -30.46 44.54 7.66
CA ASN A 33 -31.00 45.41 6.62
C ASN A 33 -32.22 44.74 5.99
N ASP A 34 -33.33 45.47 6.03
CA ASP A 34 -34.63 45.13 5.46
C ASP A 34 -34.56 44.96 3.94
N ARG A 35 -35.34 44.00 3.41
CA ARG A 35 -36.50 44.28 2.55
C ARG A 35 -37.15 43.00 2.03
N ASP A 36 -38.47 43.00 2.14
CA ASP A 36 -39.43 42.09 1.51
C ASP A 36 -39.04 41.66 0.09
N GLN A 37 -39.20 40.37 -0.20
CA GLN A 37 -39.73 39.88 -1.49
C GLN A 37 -40.09 38.39 -1.43
N HIS A 38 -41.37 38.11 -1.70
CA HIS A 38 -41.90 36.88 -2.30
C HIS A 38 -41.38 35.53 -1.77
N VAL A 39 -42.11 34.95 -0.81
CA VAL A 39 -42.12 33.50 -0.60
C VAL A 39 -42.83 32.84 -1.79
N LYS A 40 -42.07 32.58 -2.86
CA LYS A 40 -42.43 31.53 -3.81
C LYS A 40 -42.34 30.21 -3.07
N LYS A 41 -43.48 29.53 -2.91
CA LYS A 41 -43.55 28.09 -2.61
C LYS A 41 -42.69 27.34 -3.63
N SER A 42 -41.45 27.05 -3.26
CA SER A 42 -40.63 26.07 -3.96
C SER A 42 -41.22 24.71 -3.66
N SER A 43 -41.96 24.14 -4.61
CA SER A 43 -42.28 22.72 -4.60
C SER A 43 -40.95 21.96 -4.51
N LYS A 44 -40.66 21.34 -3.37
CA LYS A 44 -39.59 20.32 -3.30
C LYS A 44 -39.98 19.23 -4.29
N LYS A 45 -39.32 19.21 -5.46
CA LYS A 45 -39.36 18.05 -6.35
C LYS A 45 -38.93 16.85 -5.50
N GLN A 46 -39.81 15.87 -5.40
CA GLN A 46 -39.51 14.59 -4.76
C GLN A 46 -38.23 14.03 -5.40
N PRO A 47 -37.23 13.60 -4.61
CA PRO A 47 -35.98 13.07 -5.16
C PRO A 47 -36.29 11.98 -6.19
N ALA A 48 -35.60 12.03 -7.33
CA ALA A 48 -35.77 11.00 -8.34
C ALA A 48 -35.41 9.63 -7.74
N LEU A 49 -36.29 8.67 -7.98
CA LEU A 49 -36.14 7.27 -7.58
C LEU A 49 -34.79 6.70 -8.07
N LEU A 50 -34.04 6.02 -7.19
CA LEU A 50 -32.77 5.38 -7.53
C LEU A 50 -32.98 4.35 -8.65
N LYS A 51 -32.16 4.43 -9.71
CA LYS A 51 -32.17 3.46 -10.82
C LYS A 51 -31.27 2.28 -10.47
N VAL A 52 -31.81 1.07 -10.55
CA VAL A 52 -31.12 -0.18 -10.20
C VAL A 52 -31.55 -1.26 -11.17
N GLU A 53 -30.59 -2.07 -11.63
CA GLU A 53 -30.84 -3.28 -12.40
C GLU A 53 -31.35 -4.38 -11.46
N VAL A 54 -32.44 -5.06 -11.85
CA VAL A 54 -33.11 -6.05 -11.00
C VAL A 54 -32.57 -7.43 -11.37
N PRO A 55 -31.93 -8.14 -10.41
CA PRO A 55 -31.56 -9.55 -10.58
C PRO A 55 -32.76 -10.42 -10.94
N ASP A 56 -32.52 -11.50 -11.69
CA ASP A 56 -33.58 -12.38 -12.18
C ASP A 56 -34.43 -12.96 -11.03
N GLU A 57 -33.82 -13.21 -9.88
CA GLU A 57 -34.47 -13.72 -8.66
C GLU A 57 -35.47 -12.74 -8.04
N LEU A 58 -35.38 -11.45 -8.39
CA LEU A 58 -36.23 -10.39 -7.87
C LEU A 58 -37.30 -9.94 -8.88
N ILE A 59 -37.30 -10.49 -10.09
CA ILE A 59 -38.32 -10.20 -11.11
C ILE A 59 -39.70 -10.65 -10.59
N GLY A 60 -40.70 -9.78 -10.73
CA GLY A 60 -42.07 -10.05 -10.28
C GLY A 60 -42.32 -9.79 -8.79
N LEU A 61 -41.30 -9.51 -7.98
CA LEU A 61 -41.45 -9.19 -6.56
C LEU A 61 -41.77 -7.71 -6.27
N ASN A 62 -41.97 -6.89 -7.31
CA ASN A 62 -42.27 -5.46 -7.21
C ASN A 62 -41.25 -4.64 -6.41
N VAL A 63 -39.97 -5.05 -6.38
CA VAL A 63 -38.88 -4.35 -5.68
C VAL A 63 -38.58 -2.94 -6.23
N LEU A 64 -39.10 -2.63 -7.43
CA LEU A 64 -38.99 -1.31 -8.07
C LEU A 64 -40.23 -0.42 -7.89
N ALA A 65 -41.27 -0.87 -7.18
CA ALA A 65 -42.47 -0.07 -6.97
C ALA A 65 -42.20 1.26 -6.23
N GLY A 66 -41.01 1.40 -5.64
CA GLY A 66 -40.60 2.53 -4.82
C GLY A 66 -41.11 2.38 -3.39
N PRO A 67 -40.65 3.25 -2.47
CA PRO A 67 -41.19 3.28 -1.13
C PRO A 67 -42.68 3.61 -1.18
N GLY A 68 -43.46 2.88 -0.40
CA GLY A 68 -44.88 3.16 -0.20
C GLY A 68 -45.09 4.52 0.45
N LYS A 69 -46.31 5.05 0.32
CA LYS A 69 -46.71 6.37 0.85
C LYS A 69 -46.40 6.58 2.34
N TYR A 70 -46.41 5.53 3.14
CA TYR A 70 -46.22 5.47 4.58
C TYR A 70 -45.12 4.44 4.93
N ASN A 71 -43.94 4.56 4.33
CA ASN A 71 -42.80 3.67 4.59
C ASN A 71 -41.84 4.26 5.65
N GLY A 72 -40.95 3.42 6.23
CA GLY A 72 -39.91 3.88 7.15
C GLY A 72 -40.42 4.81 8.25
N ASP A 73 -39.81 6.00 8.37
CA ASP A 73 -40.14 7.01 9.39
C ASP A 73 -41.51 7.67 9.20
N THR A 74 -42.11 7.55 8.01
CA THR A 74 -43.45 8.10 7.71
C THR A 74 -44.58 7.12 8.00
N TYR A 75 -44.23 5.92 8.51
CA TYR A 75 -45.20 4.89 8.84
C TYR A 75 -46.13 5.32 9.98
N ASP A 76 -47.43 5.39 9.68
CA ASP A 76 -48.49 5.64 10.66
C ASP A 76 -49.61 4.61 10.47
N VAL A 77 -49.77 3.72 11.44
CA VAL A 77 -50.76 2.64 11.41
C VAL A 77 -52.19 3.15 11.24
N ASN A 78 -52.53 4.31 11.80
CA ASN A 78 -53.88 4.86 11.72
C ASN A 78 -54.13 5.48 10.34
N GLN A 79 -53.13 6.14 9.74
CA GLN A 79 -53.27 6.67 8.39
C GLN A 79 -53.39 5.56 7.36
N VAL A 80 -52.59 4.49 7.49
CA VAL A 80 -52.70 3.34 6.59
C VAL A 80 -54.05 2.66 6.74
N LYS A 81 -54.56 2.45 7.97
CA LYS A 81 -55.91 1.90 8.20
C LYS A 81 -57.00 2.73 7.52
N LYS A 82 -56.91 4.06 7.55
CA LYS A 82 -57.85 4.94 6.84
C LYS A 82 -57.81 4.70 5.33
N GLU A 83 -56.64 4.50 4.73
CA GLU A 83 -56.56 4.18 3.30
C GLU A 83 -57.14 2.80 2.99
N VAL A 84 -56.89 1.81 3.87
CA VAL A 84 -57.44 0.45 3.75
C VAL A 84 -58.97 0.46 3.83
N ASP A 85 -59.57 1.31 4.67
CA ASP A 85 -61.04 1.47 4.74
C ASP A 85 -61.67 1.87 3.39
N HIS A 86 -60.89 2.51 2.49
CA HIS A 86 -61.34 2.92 1.16
C HIS A 86 -61.02 1.89 0.06
N PHE A 87 -60.46 0.72 0.40
CA PHE A 87 -60.17 -0.30 -0.61
C PHE A 87 -61.48 -0.94 -1.15
N PRO A 88 -61.61 -1.14 -2.48
CA PRO A 88 -62.73 -1.91 -3.03
C PRO A 88 -62.72 -3.35 -2.50
N LYS A 89 -63.88 -3.88 -2.10
CA LYS A 89 -64.00 -5.24 -1.51
C LYS A 89 -63.85 -6.38 -2.52
N ASN A 90 -63.92 -6.11 -3.82
CA ASN A 90 -63.98 -7.09 -4.90
C ASN A 90 -62.65 -7.31 -5.64
N LEU A 91 -61.52 -6.95 -5.02
CA LEU A 91 -60.19 -7.13 -5.62
C LEU A 91 -59.65 -8.55 -5.39
N THR A 92 -58.72 -8.98 -6.26
CA THR A 92 -57.93 -10.19 -6.03
C THR A 92 -56.85 -9.97 -4.97
N ALA A 93 -56.30 -11.06 -4.43
CA ALA A 93 -55.24 -11.00 -3.43
C ALA A 93 -53.98 -10.27 -3.95
N GLU A 94 -53.61 -10.49 -5.22
CA GLU A 94 -52.47 -9.81 -5.87
C GLU A 94 -52.73 -8.30 -5.99
N GLN A 95 -53.95 -7.91 -6.33
CA GLN A 95 -54.34 -6.50 -6.43
C GLN A 95 -54.30 -5.80 -5.06
N TYR A 96 -54.72 -6.48 -4.00
CA TYR A 96 -54.56 -5.98 -2.64
C TYR A 96 -53.08 -5.88 -2.25
N LEU A 97 -52.26 -6.88 -2.58
CA LEU A 97 -50.82 -6.86 -2.30
C LEU A 97 -50.14 -5.66 -2.98
N VAL A 98 -50.42 -5.41 -4.26
CA VAL A 98 -49.90 -4.22 -4.98
C VAL A 98 -50.33 -2.92 -4.28
N LYS A 99 -51.59 -2.83 -3.82
CA LYS A 99 -52.06 -1.66 -3.05
C LYS A 99 -51.34 -1.52 -1.71
N PHE A 100 -51.10 -2.62 -1.00
CA PHE A 100 -50.32 -2.60 0.24
C PHE A 100 -48.89 -2.13 0.01
N LEU A 101 -48.20 -2.68 -1.00
CA LEU A 101 -46.84 -2.25 -1.34
C LEU A 101 -46.80 -0.76 -1.73
N ALA A 102 -47.81 -0.25 -2.45
CA ALA A 102 -47.92 1.18 -2.74
C ALA A 102 -48.13 2.06 -1.48
N LEU A 103 -48.69 1.52 -0.41
CA LEU A 103 -48.89 2.23 0.86
C LEU A 103 -47.72 2.08 1.82
N ILE A 104 -47.13 0.90 1.97
CA ILE A 104 -46.20 0.58 3.06
C ILE A 104 -44.95 -0.18 2.60
N GLY A 105 -44.77 -0.38 1.30
CA GLY A 105 -43.59 -1.04 0.75
C GLY A 105 -42.32 -0.31 1.13
N GLU A 106 -41.29 -1.05 1.48
CA GLU A 106 -39.97 -0.56 1.82
C GLU A 106 -39.07 -0.49 0.59
N ASP A 107 -38.00 0.30 0.69
CA ASP A 107 -37.13 0.56 -0.43
C ASP A 107 -35.94 -0.41 -0.48
N TYR A 108 -36.01 -1.42 -1.36
CA TYR A 108 -34.95 -2.41 -1.55
C TYR A 108 -33.80 -1.93 -2.44
N ARG A 109 -34.00 -0.86 -3.22
CA ARG A 109 -33.07 -0.44 -4.28
C ARG A 109 -31.67 -0.09 -3.76
N PRO A 110 -31.48 0.60 -2.62
CA PRO A 110 -30.15 0.88 -2.11
C PRO A 110 -29.35 -0.41 -1.82
N TYR A 111 -30.01 -1.45 -1.33
CA TYR A 111 -29.38 -2.71 -0.93
C TYR A 111 -29.06 -3.60 -2.13
N ILE A 112 -29.96 -3.65 -3.12
CA ILE A 112 -29.73 -4.33 -4.39
C ILE A 112 -28.57 -3.65 -5.14
N LYS A 113 -28.58 -2.31 -5.18
CA LYS A 113 -27.48 -1.55 -5.78
C LYS A 113 -26.14 -1.84 -5.11
N LEU A 114 -26.12 -1.89 -3.78
CA LEU A 114 -24.89 -2.23 -3.05
C LEU A 114 -24.38 -3.61 -3.46
N ASN A 115 -25.23 -4.62 -3.53
CA ASN A 115 -24.84 -5.97 -3.97
C ASN A 115 -24.30 -5.97 -5.40
N ASN A 116 -25.02 -5.35 -6.34
CA ASN A 116 -24.63 -5.32 -7.76
C ASN A 116 -23.29 -4.60 -7.99
N ASP A 117 -23.04 -3.52 -7.25
CA ASP A 117 -21.85 -2.69 -7.41
C ASP A 117 -20.70 -3.11 -6.46
N PHE A 118 -20.86 -4.19 -5.67
CA PHE A 118 -19.91 -4.53 -4.62
C PHE A 118 -18.58 -5.00 -5.20
N ASN A 119 -17.49 -4.30 -4.88
CA ASN A 119 -16.15 -4.70 -5.32
C ASN A 119 -15.57 -5.79 -4.41
N THR A 120 -15.62 -7.04 -4.87
CA THR A 120 -15.05 -8.20 -4.16
C THR A 120 -13.54 -8.31 -4.32
N LEU A 121 -12.91 -7.61 -5.27
CA LEU A 121 -11.47 -7.73 -5.56
C LEU A 121 -10.60 -7.21 -4.41
N ALA A 122 -9.50 -7.92 -4.15
CA ALA A 122 -8.53 -7.52 -3.15
C ALA A 122 -7.85 -6.19 -3.51
N ARG A 123 -7.48 -5.41 -2.49
CA ARG A 123 -6.67 -4.20 -2.69
C ARG A 123 -5.24 -4.60 -3.07
N GLN A 124 -4.57 -3.74 -3.82
CA GLN A 124 -3.14 -3.93 -4.06
C GLN A 124 -2.36 -3.71 -2.76
N ASN A 125 -1.27 -4.48 -2.62
CA ASN A 125 -0.31 -4.25 -1.55
C ASN A 125 0.33 -2.87 -1.66
N ASP A 126 0.83 -2.40 -0.53
CA ASP A 126 1.65 -1.20 -0.49
C ASP A 126 3.01 -1.41 -1.15
N GLN A 127 3.76 -0.31 -1.22
CA GLN A 127 5.07 -0.28 -1.84
C GLN A 127 6.04 -1.26 -1.15
N GLU A 128 6.67 -2.11 -1.96
CA GLU A 128 7.69 -3.05 -1.52
C GLU A 128 8.92 -2.37 -0.88
N PRO A 129 9.65 -3.10 -0.01
CA PRO A 129 10.93 -2.63 0.51
C PRO A 129 11.91 -2.34 -0.62
N GLY A 130 12.41 -1.11 -0.67
CA GLY A 130 13.55 -0.75 -1.51
C GLY A 130 14.83 -1.40 -1.01
N GLY A 131 15.62 -1.94 -1.95
CA GLY A 131 17.05 -2.18 -1.79
C GLY A 131 17.75 -0.95 -1.20
N ILE A 132 18.88 -1.17 -0.52
CA ILE A 132 19.84 -0.16 -0.01
C ILE A 132 19.38 1.29 -0.12
N ARG A 133 18.56 1.73 0.85
CA ARG A 133 17.93 3.07 0.95
C ARG A 133 17.79 3.84 -0.37
N SER A 134 16.71 3.52 -1.08
CA SER A 134 16.13 4.46 -2.04
C SER A 134 14.73 4.85 -1.59
N ALA A 135 14.59 6.11 -1.21
CA ALA A 135 13.29 6.71 -1.04
C ALA A 135 12.58 6.70 -2.40
N LYS A 136 11.39 6.09 -2.45
CA LYS A 136 10.45 6.06 -3.60
C LYS A 136 10.95 5.30 -4.85
N LEU A 137 10.72 4.00 -4.88
CA LEU A 137 10.72 3.22 -6.13
C LEU A 137 9.37 2.49 -6.28
N PRO A 138 8.56 2.84 -7.30
CA PRO A 138 7.46 2.00 -7.76
C PRO A 138 8.00 0.65 -8.31
N GLN A 139 7.19 -0.42 -8.21
CA GLN A 139 7.48 -1.74 -8.79
C GLN A 139 7.92 -1.64 -10.26
N GLY A 140 8.92 -2.46 -10.64
CA GLY A 140 9.29 -2.67 -12.06
C GLY A 140 10.52 -1.91 -12.56
N LYS A 141 11.33 -1.31 -11.69
CA LYS A 141 12.55 -0.59 -12.09
C LYS A 141 13.76 -1.51 -12.29
N LYS A 142 14.49 -1.31 -13.40
CA LYS A 142 15.82 -1.91 -13.68
C LYS A 142 16.86 -1.23 -12.77
N VAL A 143 17.65 -2.02 -12.04
CA VAL A 143 18.70 -1.48 -11.17
C VAL A 143 20.05 -1.66 -11.83
N ASN A 144 20.81 -0.57 -11.93
CA ASN A 144 22.18 -0.55 -12.42
C ASN A 144 23.11 -0.16 -11.29
N VAL A 145 24.15 -0.97 -11.06
CA VAL A 145 25.19 -0.73 -10.07
C VAL A 145 26.52 -0.55 -10.79
N GLU A 146 27.15 0.61 -10.68
CA GLU A 146 28.51 0.83 -11.16
C GLU A 146 29.48 0.92 -9.98
N VAL A 147 30.51 0.07 -9.99
CA VAL A 147 31.59 0.15 -9.01
C VAL A 147 32.73 0.98 -9.60
N LEU A 148 33.06 2.09 -8.94
CA LEU A 148 34.22 2.93 -9.24
C LEU A 148 35.37 2.51 -8.33
N PHE A 149 36.34 1.84 -8.92
CA PHE A 149 37.45 1.20 -8.21
C PHE A 149 38.75 2.01 -8.35
N ASP A 150 39.25 2.49 -7.21
CA ASP A 150 40.52 3.19 -7.13
C ASP A 150 41.70 2.24 -7.36
N SER A 151 42.49 2.53 -8.38
CA SER A 151 43.73 1.84 -8.69
C SER A 151 44.94 2.79 -8.65
N SER A 152 44.82 3.90 -7.93
CA SER A 152 45.90 4.86 -7.70
C SER A 152 47.09 4.22 -6.96
N GLY A 153 48.25 4.89 -6.99
CA GLY A 153 49.48 4.36 -6.42
C GLY A 153 49.42 4.10 -4.91
N SER A 154 48.56 4.78 -4.16
CA SER A 154 48.37 4.58 -2.71
C SER A 154 47.85 3.18 -2.37
N MET A 155 47.13 2.55 -3.30
CA MET A 155 46.60 1.19 -3.16
C MET A 155 47.68 0.09 -3.15
N ALA A 156 48.96 0.43 -3.37
CA ALA A 156 50.09 -0.46 -3.13
C ALA A 156 50.44 -0.59 -1.63
N GLY A 157 49.86 0.25 -0.77
CA GLY A 157 50.05 0.20 0.67
C GLY A 157 49.65 -1.14 1.27
N LYS A 158 50.17 -1.44 2.47
CA LYS A 158 49.82 -2.63 3.24
C LYS A 158 49.01 -2.23 4.46
N VAL A 159 47.99 -3.03 4.75
CA VAL A 159 47.17 -2.95 5.95
C VAL A 159 47.11 -4.34 6.59
N GLU A 160 46.44 -4.46 7.73
CA GLU A 160 46.16 -5.76 8.31
C GLU A 160 45.42 -6.66 7.29
N GLY A 161 45.94 -7.85 7.05
CA GLY A 161 45.38 -8.81 6.09
C GLY A 161 45.97 -8.79 4.67
N GLY A 162 46.78 -7.77 4.29
CA GLY A 162 47.49 -7.79 3.01
C GLY A 162 47.72 -6.44 2.34
N VAL A 163 47.95 -6.48 1.02
CA VAL A 163 48.07 -5.28 0.17
C VAL A 163 46.67 -4.71 -0.07
N LYS A 164 46.56 -3.38 -0.01
CA LYS A 164 45.28 -2.68 -0.08
C LYS A 164 44.48 -3.06 -1.34
N MET A 165 45.15 -3.02 -2.49
CA MET A 165 44.61 -3.43 -3.78
C MET A 165 43.98 -4.83 -3.75
N ASP A 166 44.72 -5.82 -3.25
CA ASP A 166 44.26 -7.22 -3.28
C ASP A 166 43.03 -7.42 -2.38
N LEU A 167 43.01 -6.76 -1.22
CA LEU A 167 41.87 -6.79 -0.31
C LEU A 167 40.65 -6.11 -0.93
N ALA A 168 40.82 -4.91 -1.51
CA ALA A 168 39.74 -4.19 -2.15
C ALA A 168 39.16 -4.98 -3.35
N LYS A 169 40.01 -5.64 -4.13
CA LYS A 169 39.56 -6.48 -5.26
C LYS A 169 38.68 -7.63 -4.79
N GLN A 170 39.13 -8.40 -3.80
CA GLN A 170 38.35 -9.52 -3.24
C GLN A 170 36.99 -9.05 -2.71
N ALA A 171 36.97 -7.86 -2.12
CA ALA A 171 35.79 -7.33 -1.47
C ALA A 171 34.75 -6.80 -2.49
N VAL A 172 35.22 -6.17 -3.57
CA VAL A 172 34.38 -5.81 -4.72
C VAL A 172 33.86 -7.03 -5.46
N GLU A 173 34.71 -8.05 -5.66
CA GLU A 173 34.29 -9.32 -6.29
C GLU A 173 33.17 -9.99 -5.49
N LYS A 174 33.32 -10.09 -4.17
CA LYS A 174 32.30 -10.66 -3.29
C LYS A 174 31.01 -9.81 -3.28
N PHE A 175 31.13 -8.49 -3.21
CA PHE A 175 29.95 -7.61 -3.27
C PHE A 175 29.18 -7.82 -4.59
N SER A 176 29.88 -7.78 -5.72
CA SER A 176 29.27 -7.94 -7.04
C SER A 176 28.66 -9.32 -7.24
N SER A 177 29.23 -10.38 -6.66
CA SER A 177 28.67 -11.74 -6.76
C SER A 177 27.42 -11.96 -5.91
N GLN A 178 27.21 -11.14 -4.89
CA GLN A 178 26.04 -11.16 -4.02
C GLN A 178 24.89 -10.29 -4.54
N LEU A 179 25.09 -9.53 -5.62
CA LEU A 179 24.02 -8.77 -6.24
C LEU A 179 22.96 -9.72 -6.85
N PRO A 180 21.66 -9.42 -6.69
CA PRO A 180 20.60 -10.19 -7.33
C PRO A 180 20.80 -10.32 -8.85
N SER A 181 20.35 -11.42 -9.44
CA SER A 181 20.55 -11.71 -10.87
C SER A 181 19.83 -10.75 -11.83
N ASP A 182 18.86 -9.97 -11.33
CA ASP A 182 18.14 -8.92 -12.04
C ASP A 182 18.81 -7.54 -11.96
N VAL A 183 19.96 -7.41 -11.30
CA VAL A 183 20.79 -6.20 -11.24
C VAL A 183 21.86 -6.24 -12.33
N ASN A 184 22.00 -5.13 -13.07
CA ASN A 184 23.15 -4.96 -13.97
C ASN A 184 24.31 -4.35 -13.19
N VAL A 185 25.49 -4.95 -13.32
CA VAL A 185 26.72 -4.46 -12.71
C VAL A 185 27.68 -3.97 -13.78
N ALA A 186 28.32 -2.83 -13.51
CA ALA A 186 29.48 -2.34 -14.25
C ALA A 186 30.66 -2.10 -13.30
N LEU A 187 31.87 -2.17 -13.85
CA LEU A 187 33.10 -1.87 -13.13
C LEU A 187 33.89 -0.84 -13.93
N ARG A 188 34.18 0.28 -13.30
CA ARG A 188 35.07 1.34 -13.78
C ARG A 188 36.30 1.39 -12.89
N VAL A 189 37.47 1.46 -13.50
CA VAL A 189 38.74 1.57 -12.77
C VAL A 189 39.38 2.91 -13.10
N TYR A 190 39.91 3.59 -12.09
CA TYR A 190 40.55 4.89 -12.25
C TYR A 190 41.92 4.98 -11.60
N GLY A 191 42.73 5.92 -12.09
CA GLY A 191 44.13 6.11 -11.65
C GLY A 191 45.13 5.11 -12.24
N HIS A 192 44.67 4.01 -12.84
CA HIS A 192 45.47 2.84 -13.22
C HIS A 192 46.55 3.01 -14.31
N LYS A 193 46.74 4.20 -14.92
CA LYS A 193 47.79 4.45 -15.93
C LYS A 193 48.83 5.44 -15.44
N GLY A 194 50.02 5.39 -16.04
CA GLY A 194 51.14 6.28 -15.71
C GLY A 194 51.90 5.80 -14.47
N SER A 195 52.39 6.75 -13.67
CA SER A 195 53.13 6.49 -12.44
C SER A 195 52.90 7.61 -11.43
N ASN A 196 53.40 7.44 -10.21
CA ASN A 196 53.31 8.43 -9.13
C ASN A 196 54.25 9.63 -9.36
N SER A 197 54.96 9.68 -10.49
CA SER A 197 55.81 10.81 -10.86
C SER A 197 54.97 11.99 -11.36
N LYS A 198 55.41 13.22 -11.06
CA LYS A 198 54.71 14.43 -11.51
C LYS A 198 54.64 14.56 -13.03
N SER A 199 55.66 14.07 -13.76
CA SER A 199 55.71 14.13 -15.23
C SER A 199 54.64 13.26 -15.90
N GLN A 200 54.15 12.22 -15.22
CA GLN A 200 53.08 11.35 -15.72
C GLN A 200 51.72 11.58 -15.03
N LYS A 201 51.62 12.63 -14.20
CA LYS A 201 50.38 12.97 -13.49
C LYS A 201 49.22 13.17 -14.47
N GLU A 202 49.43 13.89 -15.57
CA GLU A 202 48.38 14.13 -16.56
C GLU A 202 47.86 12.82 -17.19
N ILE A 203 48.73 11.84 -17.44
CA ILE A 203 48.34 10.53 -17.97
C ILE A 203 47.43 9.80 -16.97
N SER A 204 47.82 9.81 -15.70
CA SER A 204 47.03 9.15 -14.67
C SER A 204 45.71 9.87 -14.40
N CYS A 205 45.70 11.19 -14.40
CA CYS A 205 44.49 11.98 -14.17
C CYS A 205 43.45 11.85 -15.27
N LYS A 206 43.84 11.43 -16.47
CA LYS A 206 42.92 11.09 -17.57
C LYS A 206 42.54 9.59 -17.60
N SER A 207 43.05 8.78 -16.67
CA SER A 207 42.83 7.34 -16.65
C SER A 207 41.59 6.96 -15.86
N THR A 208 40.48 6.77 -16.57
CA THR A 208 39.23 6.23 -16.03
C THR A 208 38.55 5.44 -17.14
N ASP A 209 38.43 4.13 -16.96
CA ASP A 209 37.96 3.22 -18.00
C ASP A 209 36.90 2.27 -17.45
N VAL A 210 35.83 2.01 -18.21
CA VAL A 210 34.90 0.91 -17.94
C VAL A 210 35.58 -0.39 -18.38
N VAL A 211 35.77 -1.30 -17.43
CA VAL A 211 36.49 -2.56 -17.63
C VAL A 211 35.57 -3.77 -17.60
N TYR A 212 34.35 -3.57 -17.10
CA TYR A 212 33.23 -4.47 -17.18
C TYR A 212 31.98 -3.62 -17.45
N SER A 213 31.42 -3.72 -18.66
CA SER A 213 30.19 -2.98 -19.03
C SER A 213 28.96 -3.53 -18.31
N PHE A 214 27.91 -2.72 -18.23
CA PHE A 214 26.64 -3.12 -17.61
C PHE A 214 26.10 -4.44 -18.16
N GLY A 215 25.69 -5.29 -17.23
CA GLY A 215 25.01 -6.55 -17.50
C GLY A 215 24.96 -7.41 -16.24
N PRO A 216 24.32 -8.59 -16.31
CA PRO A 216 24.31 -9.52 -15.19
C PRO A 216 25.74 -9.87 -14.75
N TYR A 217 25.93 -10.09 -13.45
CA TYR A 217 27.23 -10.51 -12.91
C TYR A 217 27.67 -11.86 -13.53
N GLN A 218 28.88 -11.89 -14.07
CA GLN A 218 29.52 -13.09 -14.61
C GLN A 218 30.86 -13.29 -13.93
N ASP A 219 30.89 -14.20 -12.97
CA ASP A 219 32.01 -14.43 -12.04
C ASP A 219 33.40 -14.39 -12.72
N LYS A 220 33.64 -15.32 -13.66
CA LYS A 220 34.92 -15.42 -14.38
C LYS A 220 35.27 -14.15 -15.16
N LYS A 221 34.29 -13.49 -15.79
CA LYS A 221 34.53 -12.30 -16.62
C LYS A 221 34.83 -11.09 -15.75
N PHE A 222 34.09 -10.92 -14.65
CA PHE A 222 34.29 -9.84 -13.69
C PHE A 222 35.67 -9.93 -13.03
N GLN A 223 36.03 -11.13 -12.54
CA GLN A 223 37.33 -11.39 -11.95
C GLN A 223 38.48 -11.13 -12.94
N GLN A 224 38.36 -11.59 -14.20
CA GLN A 224 39.35 -11.34 -15.23
C GLN A 224 39.52 -9.85 -15.56
N SER A 225 38.44 -9.06 -15.54
CA SER A 225 38.52 -7.62 -15.73
C SER A 225 39.28 -6.95 -14.59
N LEU A 226 38.94 -7.29 -13.34
CA LEU A 226 39.54 -6.68 -12.15
C LEU A 226 41.03 -7.02 -11.98
N ASN A 227 41.45 -8.24 -12.34
CA ASN A 227 42.82 -8.71 -12.16
C ASN A 227 43.87 -8.08 -13.10
N LYS A 228 43.44 -7.33 -14.12
CA LYS A 228 44.35 -6.65 -15.07
C LYS A 228 45.05 -5.41 -14.50
N PHE A 229 44.58 -4.91 -13.37
CA PHE A 229 45.02 -3.62 -12.84
C PHE A 229 45.94 -3.76 -11.65
N HIS A 230 46.93 -2.88 -11.58
CA HIS A 230 47.88 -2.75 -10.48
C HIS A 230 47.88 -1.30 -9.99
N PRO A 231 48.26 -1.04 -8.72
CA PRO A 231 48.35 0.32 -8.20
C PRO A 231 49.31 1.15 -9.03
N ALA A 232 48.83 2.26 -9.57
CA ALA A 232 49.63 3.16 -10.38
C ALA A 232 49.05 4.57 -10.28
N GLY A 233 49.88 5.60 -10.40
CA GLY A 233 49.41 6.95 -10.66
C GLY A 233 48.73 7.66 -9.49
N TRP A 234 47.76 8.49 -9.82
CA TRP A 234 47.07 9.50 -9.03
C TRP A 234 45.56 9.20 -9.01
N THR A 235 44.80 9.95 -8.22
CA THR A 235 43.40 9.65 -7.88
C THR A 235 42.45 10.65 -8.55
N PRO A 236 41.99 10.41 -9.80
CA PRO A 236 41.02 11.25 -10.51
C PRO A 236 39.57 10.86 -10.14
N LEU A 237 39.19 11.06 -8.89
CA LEU A 237 37.86 10.72 -8.37
C LEU A 237 36.75 11.55 -9.01
N ALA A 238 36.92 12.86 -9.12
CA ALA A 238 35.94 13.77 -9.72
C ALA A 238 35.68 13.40 -11.19
N ASP A 239 36.76 13.17 -11.94
CA ASP A 239 36.68 12.78 -13.34
C ASP A 239 36.02 11.40 -13.52
N SER A 240 36.19 10.49 -12.56
CA SER A 240 35.57 9.17 -12.58
C SER A 240 34.08 9.23 -12.26
N ILE A 241 33.65 10.05 -11.30
CA ILE A 241 32.23 10.31 -11.03
C ILE A 241 31.57 10.93 -12.27
N ARG A 242 32.25 11.88 -12.90
CA ARG A 242 31.76 12.50 -14.15
C ARG A 242 31.70 11.52 -15.32
N ALA A 243 32.60 10.54 -15.39
CA ALA A 243 32.59 9.53 -16.43
C ALA A 243 31.47 8.51 -16.20
N ALA A 244 31.27 8.05 -14.97
CA ALA A 244 30.18 7.19 -14.56
C ALA A 244 28.80 7.79 -14.88
N ALA A 245 28.67 9.12 -14.76
CA ALA A 245 27.48 9.83 -15.20
C ALA A 245 27.10 9.51 -16.65
N LYS A 246 28.08 9.46 -17.55
CA LYS A 246 27.87 9.19 -18.97
C LYS A 246 27.53 7.72 -19.22
N ASP A 247 28.16 6.81 -18.48
CA ASP A 247 27.87 5.38 -18.59
C ASP A 247 26.41 5.10 -18.19
N LEU A 248 25.93 5.79 -17.16
CA LEU A 248 24.54 5.68 -16.67
C LEU A 248 23.53 6.40 -17.57
N GLU A 249 23.93 7.46 -18.27
CA GLU A 249 23.07 8.10 -19.28
C GLU A 249 22.63 7.13 -20.37
N GLU A 250 23.50 6.21 -20.78
CA GLU A 250 23.19 5.17 -21.78
C GLU A 250 22.23 4.10 -21.26
N GLU A 251 22.13 3.96 -19.93
CA GLU A 251 21.33 2.93 -19.26
C GLU A 251 20.05 3.48 -18.62
N ASN A 252 19.79 4.78 -18.73
CA ASN A 252 18.67 5.50 -18.12
C ASN A 252 17.30 5.23 -18.78
N GLY A 253 16.25 5.44 -18.00
CA GLY A 253 14.86 5.45 -18.46
C GLY A 253 13.87 5.71 -17.33
N ASP A 254 12.59 5.89 -17.64
CA ASP A 254 11.53 6.25 -16.68
C ASP A 254 11.40 5.26 -15.50
N ASN A 255 11.95 4.05 -15.66
CA ASN A 255 11.96 2.98 -14.67
C ASN A 255 13.36 2.40 -14.44
N VAL A 256 14.37 3.27 -14.26
CA VAL A 256 15.74 2.85 -13.92
C VAL A 256 16.15 3.47 -12.60
N GLU A 257 16.90 2.72 -11.81
CA GLU A 257 17.63 3.22 -10.66
C GLU A 257 19.12 2.96 -10.83
N ASN A 258 19.92 3.99 -10.56
CA ASN A 258 21.36 3.93 -10.71
C ASN A 258 22.04 4.13 -9.36
N ILE A 259 22.97 3.24 -9.04
CA ILE A 259 23.75 3.30 -7.80
C ILE A 259 25.23 3.20 -8.15
N ILE A 260 26.02 4.13 -7.63
CA ILE A 260 27.47 4.09 -7.70
C ILE A 260 28.04 3.66 -6.35
N TYR A 261 28.98 2.72 -6.37
CA TYR A 261 29.85 2.43 -5.24
C TYR A 261 31.27 2.85 -5.57
N VAL A 262 31.77 3.90 -4.93
CA VAL A 262 33.18 4.27 -5.02
C VAL A 262 33.95 3.53 -3.93
N VAL A 263 35.02 2.83 -4.32
CA VAL A 263 35.99 2.23 -3.41
C VAL A 263 37.29 3.02 -3.58
N SER A 264 37.70 3.77 -2.55
CA SER A 264 38.89 4.64 -2.60
C SER A 264 39.66 4.64 -1.28
N ASP A 265 40.98 4.77 -1.36
CA ASP A 265 41.86 4.87 -0.19
C ASP A 265 42.34 6.29 0.13
N GLY A 266 41.86 7.31 -0.60
CA GLY A 266 42.42 8.65 -0.49
C GLY A 266 41.57 9.80 -1.02
N GLU A 267 42.17 10.99 -0.97
CA GLU A 267 41.61 12.23 -1.52
C GLU A 267 41.79 12.30 -3.05
N GLU A 268 40.99 13.15 -3.69
CA GLU A 268 41.20 13.59 -5.06
C GLU A 268 42.59 14.27 -5.18
N THR A 269 43.42 13.81 -6.12
CA THR A 269 44.79 14.34 -6.28
C THR A 269 45.08 14.89 -7.68
N CYS A 270 44.08 14.92 -8.56
CA CYS A 270 44.17 15.44 -9.93
C CYS A 270 43.57 16.84 -10.11
N GLY A 271 43.04 17.45 -9.03
CA GLY A 271 42.62 18.85 -9.00
C GLY A 271 41.15 19.08 -9.40
N GLY A 272 40.35 18.02 -9.49
CA GLY A 272 38.90 18.11 -9.65
C GLY A 272 38.15 18.39 -8.35
N ASP A 273 36.83 18.58 -8.44
CA ASP A 273 35.93 18.72 -7.29
C ASP A 273 34.93 17.55 -7.25
N PRO A 274 35.21 16.47 -6.50
CA PRO A 274 34.35 15.29 -6.47
C PRO A 274 33.01 15.56 -5.77
N VAL A 275 32.92 16.57 -4.89
CA VAL A 275 31.67 16.93 -4.21
C VAL A 275 30.73 17.62 -5.19
N ALA A 276 31.26 18.51 -6.05
CA ALA A 276 30.48 19.15 -7.09
C ALA A 276 29.96 18.14 -8.12
N GLU A 277 30.81 17.20 -8.57
CA GLU A 277 30.40 16.17 -9.53
C GLU A 277 29.37 15.21 -8.93
N ALA A 278 29.53 14.80 -7.65
CA ALA A 278 28.55 13.95 -6.97
C ALA A 278 27.19 14.64 -6.81
N ARG A 279 27.18 15.92 -6.43
CA ARG A 279 25.94 16.72 -6.34
C ARG A 279 25.26 16.85 -7.68
N LYS A 280 26.03 17.09 -8.74
CA LYS A 280 25.52 17.22 -10.10
C LYS A 280 24.86 15.93 -10.56
N LEU A 281 25.47 14.78 -10.27
CA LEU A 281 24.97 13.49 -10.71
C LEU A 281 23.67 13.08 -9.99
N ASN A 282 23.63 13.26 -8.68
CA ASN A 282 22.41 13.05 -7.88
C ASN A 282 21.26 13.97 -8.33
N GLY A 283 21.56 15.24 -8.66
CA GLY A 283 20.56 16.18 -9.17
C GLY A 283 20.26 16.09 -10.68
N SER A 284 20.78 15.07 -11.38
CA SER A 284 20.60 14.92 -12.83
C SER A 284 19.42 13.99 -13.16
N ASN A 285 19.16 13.81 -14.46
CA ASN A 285 18.11 12.91 -14.94
C ASN A 285 18.37 11.42 -14.60
N THR A 286 19.58 11.05 -14.16
CA THR A 286 19.92 9.69 -13.71
C THR A 286 19.50 9.41 -12.26
N ASP A 287 19.22 10.44 -11.45
CA ASP A 287 18.93 10.40 -10.00
C ASP A 287 19.83 9.38 -9.25
N THR A 288 21.15 9.47 -9.48
CA THR A 288 22.09 8.42 -9.04
C THR A 288 22.50 8.60 -7.59
N ILE A 289 22.42 7.52 -6.82
CA ILE A 289 22.92 7.46 -5.45
C ILE A 289 24.40 7.08 -5.46
N ILE A 290 25.25 7.86 -4.79
CA ILE A 290 26.69 7.59 -4.71
C ILE A 290 27.07 7.18 -3.29
N ASN A 291 27.31 5.89 -3.11
CA ASN A 291 27.87 5.33 -1.89
C ASN A 291 29.40 5.33 -1.96
N ILE A 292 30.06 5.66 -0.85
CA ILE A 292 31.51 5.70 -0.75
C ILE A 292 32.00 4.72 0.30
N VAL A 293 32.90 3.84 -0.12
CA VAL A 293 33.67 2.92 0.71
C VAL A 293 35.08 3.47 0.82
N GLY A 294 35.39 4.10 1.96
CA GLY A 294 36.72 4.60 2.26
C GLY A 294 37.58 3.49 2.85
N PHE A 295 38.60 3.05 2.12
CA PHE A 295 39.46 1.93 2.49
C PHE A 295 40.81 2.38 3.06
N ASP A 296 41.02 2.22 4.37
CA ASP A 296 42.22 2.68 5.09
C ASP A 296 42.63 4.13 4.75
N VAL A 297 41.66 5.03 4.93
CA VAL A 297 41.78 6.46 4.62
C VAL A 297 42.13 7.24 5.88
N ASP A 298 43.03 8.22 5.75
CA ASP A 298 43.35 9.14 6.82
C ASP A 298 42.15 10.05 7.20
N ASN A 299 42.29 10.86 8.25
CA ASN A 299 41.18 11.69 8.73
C ASN A 299 40.77 12.79 7.74
N ALA A 300 41.69 13.24 6.87
CA ALA A 300 41.39 14.27 5.88
C ALA A 300 40.55 13.65 4.74
N GLY A 301 41.01 12.53 4.19
CA GLY A 301 40.31 11.79 3.16
C GLY A 301 38.97 11.25 3.62
N GLN A 302 38.83 10.78 4.86
CA GLN A 302 37.52 10.40 5.41
C GLN A 302 36.50 11.56 5.34
N ARG A 303 36.93 12.78 5.70
CA ARG A 303 36.05 13.97 5.63
C ARG A 303 35.74 14.34 4.19
N ALA A 304 36.71 14.24 3.28
CA ALA A 304 36.50 14.51 1.86
C ALA A 304 35.49 13.52 1.26
N LEU A 305 35.75 12.22 1.40
CA LEU A 305 34.90 11.14 0.91
C LEU A 305 33.50 11.17 1.50
N LYS A 306 33.36 11.51 2.80
CA LYS A 306 32.03 11.69 3.41
C LYS A 306 31.24 12.82 2.75
N LYS A 307 31.88 13.96 2.45
CA LYS A 307 31.21 15.06 1.74
C LYS A 307 30.75 14.64 0.33
N VAL A 308 31.50 13.77 -0.34
CA VAL A 308 31.11 13.22 -1.65
C VAL A 308 29.87 12.35 -1.50
N ALA A 309 29.84 11.42 -0.53
CA ALA A 309 28.66 10.58 -0.26
C ALA A 309 27.42 11.43 0.09
N ASP A 310 27.57 12.40 1.00
CA ASP A 310 26.49 13.28 1.42
C ASP A 310 25.95 14.10 0.22
N ALA A 311 26.83 14.59 -0.66
CA ALA A 311 26.44 15.32 -1.87
C ALA A 311 25.75 14.42 -2.91
N GLY A 312 26.20 13.18 -3.02
CA GLY A 312 25.65 12.16 -3.91
C GLY A 312 24.44 11.40 -3.34
N GLY A 313 23.88 11.83 -2.21
CA GLY A 313 22.69 11.21 -1.60
C GLY A 313 22.90 9.82 -1.00
N GLY A 314 24.14 9.32 -0.97
CA GLY A 314 24.49 8.00 -0.47
C GLY A 314 25.10 8.02 0.93
N LYS A 315 25.75 6.90 1.29
CA LYS A 315 26.42 6.74 2.59
C LYS A 315 27.93 6.63 2.44
N TYR A 316 28.62 7.13 3.44
CA TYR A 316 30.04 6.88 3.63
C TYR A 316 30.26 5.76 4.65
N SER A 317 31.04 4.76 4.26
CA SER A 317 31.47 3.67 5.12
C SER A 317 32.98 3.64 5.19
N LYS A 318 33.52 3.78 6.40
CA LYS A 318 34.94 3.56 6.65
C LYS A 318 35.19 2.07 6.82
N VAL A 319 36.16 1.56 6.08
CA VAL A 319 36.55 0.16 6.10
C VAL A 319 38.06 0.10 6.29
N ASN A 320 38.50 -0.56 7.34
CA ASN A 320 39.91 -0.76 7.69
C ASN A 320 40.38 -2.20 7.45
N SER A 321 39.46 -3.12 7.13
CA SER A 321 39.78 -4.51 6.81
C SER A 321 38.70 -5.15 5.93
N LYS A 322 39.01 -6.32 5.38
CA LYS A 322 38.06 -7.13 4.59
C LYS A 322 36.80 -7.49 5.41
N GLU A 323 36.98 -7.74 6.69
CA GLU A 323 35.93 -8.12 7.65
C GLU A 323 34.93 -6.98 7.82
N ALA A 324 35.40 -5.73 7.93
CA ALA A 324 34.52 -4.57 8.04
C ALA A 324 33.69 -4.31 6.77
N LEU A 325 34.23 -4.61 5.57
CA LEU A 325 33.42 -4.51 4.33
C LEU A 325 32.35 -5.60 4.27
N ASN A 326 32.72 -6.82 4.66
CA ASN A 326 31.78 -7.93 4.75
C ASN A 326 30.66 -7.61 5.75
N GLU A 327 31.00 -7.10 6.93
CA GLU A 327 30.03 -6.73 7.96
C GLU A 327 29.06 -5.63 7.49
N TYR A 328 29.55 -4.65 6.72
CA TYR A 328 28.69 -3.63 6.12
C TYR A 328 27.66 -4.23 5.16
N PHE A 329 28.10 -5.10 4.24
CA PHE A 329 27.19 -5.72 3.27
C PHE A 329 26.25 -6.74 3.90
N GLU A 330 26.71 -7.53 4.87
CA GLU A 330 25.87 -8.45 5.65
C GLU A 330 24.85 -7.67 6.51
N GLY A 331 25.23 -6.53 7.08
CA GLY A 331 24.31 -5.65 7.82
C GLY A 331 23.22 -5.06 6.94
N GLU A 332 23.54 -4.70 5.70
CA GLU A 332 22.58 -4.18 4.73
C GLU A 332 21.64 -5.29 4.22
N LYS A 333 22.15 -6.50 4.01
CA LYS A 333 21.37 -7.73 3.73
C LYS A 333 20.40 -8.04 4.87
N ALA A 334 20.86 -8.02 6.12
CA ALA A 334 20.01 -8.24 7.29
C ALA A 334 18.91 -7.18 7.42
N ARG A 335 19.23 -5.90 7.15
CA ARG A 335 18.25 -4.81 7.12
C ARG A 335 17.17 -5.08 6.08
N LEU A 336 17.56 -5.44 4.85
CA LEU A 336 16.60 -5.72 3.77
C LEU A 336 15.70 -6.91 4.10
N ILE A 337 16.26 -8.00 4.65
CA ILE A 337 15.48 -9.15 5.12
C ILE A 337 14.42 -8.70 6.13
N SER A 338 14.80 -7.88 7.12
CA SER A 338 13.87 -7.35 8.11
C SER A 338 12.78 -6.47 7.51
N GLU A 339 13.09 -5.63 6.52
CA GLU A 339 12.09 -4.81 5.84
C GLU A 339 11.10 -5.67 5.04
N TRP A 340 11.54 -6.76 4.41
CA TRP A 340 10.66 -7.74 3.77
C TRP A 340 9.76 -8.49 4.75
N GLU A 341 10.23 -8.78 5.97
CA GLU A 341 9.38 -9.34 7.05
C GLU A 341 8.30 -8.33 7.48
N LYS A 342 8.66 -7.06 7.66
CA LYS A 342 7.70 -6.00 8.01
C LYS A 342 6.68 -5.75 6.92
N TRP A 343 7.11 -5.73 5.66
CA TRP A 343 6.22 -5.59 4.50
C TRP A 343 5.23 -6.75 4.41
N GLU A 344 5.69 -7.99 4.59
CA GLU A 344 4.79 -9.15 4.66
C GLU A 344 3.77 -8.98 5.78
N SER A 345 4.23 -8.69 7.00
CA SER A 345 3.38 -8.56 8.18
C SER A 345 2.29 -7.50 7.98
N ARG A 346 2.66 -6.31 7.51
CA ARG A 346 1.71 -5.20 7.38
C ARG A 346 0.69 -5.41 6.26
N ASN A 347 1.08 -6.01 5.14
CA ASN A 347 0.15 -6.28 4.04
C ASN A 347 -0.79 -7.45 4.36
N VAL A 348 -0.30 -8.46 5.09
CA VAL A 348 -1.14 -9.55 5.58
C VAL A 348 -2.17 -9.02 6.60
N GLU A 349 -1.76 -8.14 7.51
CA GLU A 349 -2.66 -7.50 8.47
C GLU A 349 -3.70 -6.61 7.77
N ASP A 350 -3.28 -5.77 6.83
CA ASP A 350 -4.18 -4.94 6.00
C ASP A 350 -5.20 -5.79 5.21
N SER A 351 -4.77 -6.95 4.70
CA SER A 351 -5.66 -7.90 4.03
C SER A 351 -6.75 -8.42 4.98
N TYR A 352 -6.40 -8.83 6.21
CA TYR A 352 -7.41 -9.27 7.18
C TYR A 352 -8.38 -8.14 7.58
N GLN A 353 -7.86 -6.92 7.74
CA GLN A 353 -8.69 -5.76 8.04
C GLN A 353 -9.66 -5.44 6.89
N THR A 354 -9.16 -5.45 5.64
CA THR A 354 -9.97 -5.22 4.43
C THR A 354 -11.03 -6.31 4.28
N GLU A 355 -10.68 -7.58 4.50
CA GLU A 355 -11.63 -8.70 4.49
C GLU A 355 -12.75 -8.47 5.52
N SER A 356 -12.40 -8.12 6.75
CA SER A 356 -13.37 -7.87 7.83
C SER A 356 -14.30 -6.70 7.50
N GLU A 357 -13.76 -5.57 7.03
CA GLU A 357 -14.56 -4.40 6.64
C GLU A 357 -15.59 -4.72 5.56
N LYS A 358 -15.16 -5.45 4.52
CA LYS A 358 -16.02 -5.86 3.42
C LYS A 358 -17.09 -6.86 3.87
N ILE A 359 -16.72 -7.86 4.67
CA ILE A 359 -17.66 -8.85 5.21
C ILE A 359 -18.71 -8.15 6.08
N ASN A 360 -18.30 -7.26 6.97
CA ASN A 360 -19.22 -6.51 7.84
C ASN A 360 -20.21 -5.66 7.04
N ALA A 361 -19.75 -5.03 5.94
CA ALA A 361 -20.63 -4.26 5.06
C ALA A 361 -21.69 -5.15 4.39
N LEU A 362 -21.29 -6.33 3.89
CA LEU A 362 -22.20 -7.31 3.29
C LEU A 362 -23.19 -7.90 4.30
N GLU A 363 -22.74 -8.25 5.51
CA GLU A 363 -23.61 -8.74 6.59
C GLU A 363 -24.61 -7.67 7.03
N SER A 364 -24.18 -6.40 7.12
CA SER A 364 -25.08 -5.29 7.41
C SER A 364 -26.13 -5.11 6.31
N ASN A 365 -25.74 -5.23 5.04
CA ASN A 365 -26.65 -5.14 3.89
C ASN A 365 -27.68 -6.28 3.90
N GLU A 366 -27.22 -7.52 4.03
CA GLU A 366 -28.06 -8.72 4.15
C GLU A 366 -29.06 -8.57 5.29
N LYS A 367 -28.58 -8.21 6.49
CA LYS A 367 -29.42 -8.04 7.67
C LYS A 367 -30.53 -7.02 7.42
N LYS A 368 -30.21 -5.86 6.83
CA LYS A 368 -31.21 -4.82 6.55
C LYS A 368 -32.26 -5.32 5.55
N MET A 369 -31.88 -6.01 4.49
CA MET A 369 -32.84 -6.58 3.54
C MET A 369 -33.78 -7.59 4.20
N VAL A 370 -33.24 -8.47 5.04
CA VAL A 370 -34.02 -9.46 5.80
C VAL A 370 -34.99 -8.76 6.76
N ASP A 371 -34.50 -7.78 7.54
CA ASP A 371 -35.30 -7.03 8.49
C ASP A 371 -36.46 -6.28 7.79
N LEU A 372 -36.21 -5.71 6.60
CA LEU A 372 -37.26 -5.06 5.79
C LEU A 372 -38.31 -6.05 5.30
N ALA A 373 -37.90 -7.21 4.78
CA ALA A 373 -38.83 -8.23 4.29
C ALA A 373 -39.73 -8.75 5.41
N GLU A 374 -39.17 -9.01 6.59
CA GLU A 374 -39.95 -9.42 7.76
C GLU A 374 -40.86 -8.31 8.28
N LEU A 375 -40.42 -7.04 8.21
CA LEU A 375 -41.23 -5.89 8.62
C LEU A 375 -42.46 -5.72 7.71
N GLU A 376 -42.28 -5.77 6.39
CA GLU A 376 -43.38 -5.75 5.42
C GLU A 376 -44.35 -6.91 5.66
N GLU A 377 -43.83 -8.12 5.88
CA GLU A 377 -44.63 -9.31 6.15
C GLU A 377 -45.52 -9.15 7.39
N ARG A 378 -44.94 -8.69 8.50
CA ARG A 378 -45.69 -8.41 9.74
C ARG A 378 -46.73 -7.31 9.56
N ARG A 379 -46.39 -6.23 8.86
CA ARG A 379 -47.31 -5.10 8.64
C ARG A 379 -48.51 -5.52 7.80
N ILE A 380 -48.28 -6.19 6.67
CA ILE A 380 -49.36 -6.67 5.79
C ILE A 380 -50.26 -7.65 6.53
N ARG A 381 -49.69 -8.56 7.33
CA ARG A 381 -50.49 -9.43 8.21
C ARG A 381 -51.41 -8.62 9.12
N GLY A 382 -50.91 -7.62 9.83
CA GLY A 382 -51.74 -6.76 10.70
C GLY A 382 -52.86 -6.02 9.95
N TYR A 383 -52.63 -5.60 8.70
CA TYR A 383 -53.69 -4.95 7.90
C TYR A 383 -54.72 -5.95 7.39
N THR A 384 -54.33 -7.17 7.03
CA THR A 384 -55.30 -8.22 6.67
C THR A 384 -56.15 -8.64 7.88
N GLU A 385 -55.60 -8.71 9.09
CA GLU A 385 -56.37 -8.90 10.34
C GLU A 385 -57.35 -7.75 10.58
N TYR A 386 -56.95 -6.51 10.26
CA TYR A 386 -57.85 -5.36 10.31
C TYR A 386 -58.97 -5.44 9.26
N MET A 387 -58.68 -5.88 8.03
CA MET A 387 -59.69 -6.09 6.98
C MET A 387 -60.76 -7.10 7.42
N GLU A 388 -60.36 -8.21 8.04
CA GLU A 388 -61.27 -9.21 8.62
C GLU A 388 -62.23 -8.56 9.63
N SER A 389 -61.69 -7.72 10.53
CA SER A 389 -62.51 -6.97 11.51
C SER A 389 -63.51 -5.99 10.88
N LYS A 390 -63.34 -5.64 9.59
CA LYS A 390 -64.20 -4.75 8.82
C LYS A 390 -65.08 -5.49 7.79
N GLY A 391 -65.11 -6.82 7.88
CA GLY A 391 -65.98 -7.67 7.07
C GLY A 391 -65.53 -7.82 5.62
N TRP A 392 -64.21 -7.94 5.38
CA TRP A 392 -63.68 -8.55 4.15
C TRP A 392 -63.77 -10.08 4.23
N ASP A 393 -63.76 -10.77 3.08
CA ASP A 393 -63.79 -12.25 3.01
C ASP A 393 -62.47 -12.84 3.54
N ASP A 394 -62.53 -13.68 4.56
CA ASP A 394 -61.36 -14.33 5.16
C ASP A 394 -60.51 -15.10 4.13
N ARG A 395 -61.11 -15.63 3.06
CA ARG A 395 -60.36 -16.33 2.01
C ARG A 395 -59.39 -15.39 1.28
N VAL A 396 -59.83 -14.16 0.99
CA VAL A 396 -58.98 -13.18 0.31
C VAL A 396 -57.84 -12.72 1.20
N THR A 397 -58.07 -12.57 2.51
CA THR A 397 -57.03 -12.17 3.46
C THR A 397 -56.01 -13.28 3.71
N ILE A 398 -56.44 -14.55 3.72
CA ILE A 398 -55.55 -15.71 3.72
C ILE A 398 -54.67 -15.74 2.46
N ASP A 399 -55.25 -15.54 1.28
CA ASP A 399 -54.50 -15.55 0.01
C ASP A 399 -53.47 -14.40 -0.04
N ILE A 400 -53.83 -13.20 0.44
CA ILE A 400 -52.88 -12.07 0.55
C ILE A 400 -51.70 -12.45 1.44
N ARG A 401 -51.96 -13.03 2.62
CA ARG A 401 -50.91 -13.47 3.55
C ARG A 401 -50.01 -14.53 2.91
N SER A 402 -50.59 -15.48 2.17
CA SER A 402 -49.86 -16.55 1.50
C SER A 402 -48.88 -15.99 0.44
N ILE A 403 -49.39 -15.20 -0.50
CA ILE A 403 -48.57 -14.59 -1.58
C ILE A 403 -47.50 -13.68 -0.98
N ASN A 404 -47.85 -12.89 0.03
CA ASN A 404 -46.90 -12.01 0.68
C ASN A 404 -45.81 -12.76 1.47
N SER A 405 -46.14 -13.91 2.09
CA SER A 405 -45.15 -14.74 2.77
C SER A 405 -44.17 -15.36 1.78
N LEU A 406 -44.65 -15.84 0.63
CA LEU A 406 -43.79 -16.31 -0.46
C LEU A 406 -42.85 -15.20 -0.95
N ARG A 407 -43.37 -14.01 -1.22
CA ARG A 407 -42.55 -12.84 -1.56
C ARG A 407 -41.50 -12.53 -0.49
N GLY A 408 -41.86 -12.60 0.79
CA GLY A 408 -40.94 -12.40 1.91
C GLY A 408 -39.84 -13.47 1.98
N ILE A 409 -40.17 -14.72 1.67
CA ILE A 409 -39.21 -15.82 1.56
C ILE A 409 -38.22 -15.54 0.43
N ASP A 410 -38.70 -15.18 -0.75
CA ASP A 410 -37.85 -14.94 -1.92
C ASP A 410 -36.87 -13.77 -1.68
N LEU A 411 -37.35 -12.67 -1.08
CA LEU A 411 -36.49 -11.53 -0.70
C LEU A 411 -35.39 -11.92 0.29
N ARG A 412 -35.72 -12.72 1.31
CA ARG A 412 -34.74 -13.18 2.30
C ARG A 412 -33.76 -14.18 1.70
N ASN A 413 -34.21 -15.04 0.79
CA ASN A 413 -33.36 -15.99 0.09
C ASN A 413 -32.37 -15.26 -0.81
N TYR A 414 -32.82 -14.29 -1.60
CA TYR A 414 -31.92 -13.42 -2.38
C TYR A 414 -30.88 -12.76 -1.48
N ALA A 415 -31.31 -12.08 -0.41
CA ALA A 415 -30.40 -11.37 0.50
C ALA A 415 -29.32 -12.29 1.09
N ARG A 416 -29.70 -13.49 1.54
CA ARG A 416 -28.77 -14.47 2.13
C ARG A 416 -27.85 -15.09 1.09
N ASN A 417 -28.40 -15.54 -0.04
CA ASN A 417 -27.62 -16.24 -1.06
C ASN A 417 -26.58 -15.31 -1.68
N THR A 418 -27.00 -14.12 -2.13
CA THR A 418 -26.08 -13.11 -2.66
C THR A 418 -25.07 -12.66 -1.61
N GLY A 419 -25.51 -12.49 -0.35
CA GLY A 419 -24.60 -12.17 0.75
C GLY A 419 -23.53 -13.23 0.99
N ILE A 420 -23.90 -14.51 0.95
CA ILE A 420 -22.96 -15.65 1.08
C ILE A 420 -21.98 -15.68 -0.08
N GLU A 421 -22.47 -15.54 -1.32
CA GLU A 421 -21.65 -15.56 -2.53
C GLU A 421 -20.59 -14.46 -2.50
N LEU A 422 -21.00 -13.21 -2.31
CA LEU A 422 -20.09 -12.05 -2.25
C LEU A 422 -19.07 -12.19 -1.11
N ARG A 423 -19.48 -12.67 0.07
CA ARG A 423 -18.54 -12.92 1.18
C ARG A 423 -17.52 -13.99 0.84
N ASN A 424 -17.92 -15.05 0.14
CA ASN A 424 -16.99 -16.10 -0.29
C ASN A 424 -15.99 -15.58 -1.32
N GLU A 425 -16.43 -14.77 -2.29
CA GLU A 425 -15.51 -14.10 -3.22
C GLU A 425 -14.50 -13.22 -2.51
N VAL A 426 -14.94 -12.39 -1.56
CA VAL A 426 -14.03 -11.55 -0.75
C VAL A 426 -13.00 -12.40 0.00
N ARG A 427 -13.43 -13.49 0.66
CA ARG A 427 -12.54 -14.40 1.38
C ARG A 427 -11.49 -15.02 0.45
N ASN A 428 -11.91 -15.45 -0.74
CA ASN A 428 -11.02 -16.07 -1.72
C ASN A 428 -9.99 -15.06 -2.23
N HIS A 429 -10.42 -13.87 -2.68
CA HIS A 429 -9.50 -12.85 -3.17
C HIS A 429 -8.49 -12.38 -2.11
N GLU A 430 -8.92 -12.20 -0.86
CA GLU A 430 -8.02 -11.81 0.23
C GLU A 430 -7.11 -12.97 0.68
N LEU A 431 -7.57 -14.23 0.58
CA LEU A 431 -6.71 -15.40 0.79
C LEU A 431 -5.59 -15.47 -0.25
N ASP A 432 -5.93 -15.29 -1.53
CA ASP A 432 -4.97 -15.28 -2.63
C ASP A 432 -3.95 -14.15 -2.44
N ARG A 433 -4.41 -12.94 -2.15
CA ARG A 433 -3.53 -11.79 -1.82
C ARG A 433 -2.54 -12.13 -0.71
N ARG A 434 -2.99 -12.75 0.38
CA ARG A 434 -2.09 -13.13 1.49
C ARG A 434 -1.07 -14.19 1.07
N ASN A 435 -1.48 -15.18 0.29
CA ASN A 435 -0.58 -16.24 -0.16
C ASN A 435 0.49 -15.67 -1.09
N GLU A 436 0.12 -14.86 -2.07
CA GLU A 436 1.04 -14.18 -2.98
C GLU A 436 2.01 -13.25 -2.22
N THR A 437 1.51 -12.53 -1.22
CA THR A 437 2.32 -11.64 -0.37
C THR A 437 3.40 -12.43 0.38
N ARG A 438 3.01 -13.54 1.04
CA ARG A 438 3.93 -14.39 1.80
C ARG A 438 4.96 -15.05 0.90
N GLU A 439 4.52 -15.60 -0.23
CA GLU A 439 5.40 -16.24 -1.20
C GLU A 439 6.43 -15.24 -1.75
N LYS A 440 5.99 -14.04 -2.12
CA LYS A 440 6.87 -12.99 -2.64
C LYS A 440 7.92 -12.57 -1.60
N ALA A 441 7.49 -12.30 -0.37
CA ALA A 441 8.39 -11.90 0.71
C ALA A 441 9.40 -13.00 1.03
N LEU A 442 8.95 -14.26 1.10
CA LEU A 442 9.82 -15.42 1.32
C LEU A 442 10.86 -15.56 0.20
N ASN A 443 10.42 -15.51 -1.06
CA ASN A 443 11.31 -15.62 -2.22
C ASN A 443 12.38 -14.52 -2.22
N LYS A 444 12.01 -13.27 -1.88
CA LYS A 444 12.95 -12.16 -1.79
C LYS A 444 13.94 -12.32 -0.64
N ARG A 445 13.49 -12.78 0.54
CA ARG A 445 14.39 -13.08 1.66
C ARG A 445 15.34 -14.24 1.39
N ASN A 446 14.88 -15.29 0.69
CA ASN A 446 15.74 -16.42 0.34
C ASN A 446 16.83 -16.01 -0.65
N LYS A 447 16.47 -15.23 -1.69
CA LYS A 447 17.45 -14.62 -2.61
C LYS A 447 18.46 -13.74 -1.89
N LEU A 448 18.03 -13.00 -0.86
CA LEU A 448 18.94 -12.21 -0.04
C LEU A 448 19.83 -13.09 0.84
N ARG A 449 19.42 -14.31 1.23
CA ARG A 449 20.16 -15.21 2.13
C ARG A 449 21.20 -16.07 1.43
N GLU A 450 20.90 -16.51 0.20
CA GLU A 450 21.88 -17.03 -0.76
C GLU A 450 23.02 -16.01 -0.97
#